data_AF-A0A3D1STU0-F1
#
_entry.id   AF-A0A3D1STU0-F1
#
_cell.length_a   1.000
_cell.length_b   1.000
_cell.length_c   1.000
_cell.angle_alpha   90.00
_cell.angle_beta   90.00
_cell.angle_gamma   90.00
#
_symmetry.space_group_name_H-M   'P 1'
#
loop_
_entity.id
_entity.type
_entity.pdbx_description
1 polymer ?
#
loop_
_entity_poly.entity_id
_entity_poly.type
_entity_poly.pdbx_seq_one_letter_code
_entity_poly.pdbx_strand_id
1 'polypeptide(L)'
;DTLIPDKFDIVYTALGVLGWLPDLKHWGKVIAHYLKPGGTFYILEGHPFMMTLDENTSDLKVVFPYFSSEALRFDNEHSYADSTVLANKTEYGWNHSLSDIFTALLSEGLSIDFLHEFPFCGWQYFSDMETGEDGWSRFKDERKRKLVPLMFSLKATKK
;
A
#
# COMPACT_ATOMS: atom_id res chain seq x y z
N ASP A 1 -14.12 22.72 8.01
CA ASP A 1 -14.44 21.66 7.04
C ASP A 1 -15.43 20.66 7.61
N THR A 2 -16.67 20.72 7.16
CA THR A 2 -17.73 19.77 7.56
C THR A 2 -17.76 18.61 6.56
N LEU A 3 -17.02 17.53 6.88
CA LEU A 3 -17.07 16.29 6.11
C LEU A 3 -18.49 15.70 6.23
N ILE A 4 -19.16 15.42 5.12
CA ILE A 4 -20.53 14.90 5.15
C ILE A 4 -20.48 13.36 5.27
N PRO A 5 -21.12 12.75 6.29
CA PRO A 5 -21.08 11.30 6.48
C PRO A 5 -21.94 10.53 5.46
N ASP A 6 -21.70 9.22 5.36
CA ASP A 6 -22.54 8.23 4.67
C ASP A 6 -22.88 8.61 3.21
N LYS A 7 -21.85 8.99 2.45
CA LYS A 7 -22.01 9.49 1.08
C LYS A 7 -21.84 8.43 0.02
N PHE A 8 -20.95 7.47 0.25
CA PHE A 8 -20.49 6.58 -0.79
C PHE A 8 -20.86 5.13 -0.49
N ASP A 9 -21.30 4.43 -1.54
CA ASP A 9 -21.51 2.99 -1.50
C ASP A 9 -20.18 2.23 -1.59
N ILE A 10 -19.16 2.85 -2.21
CA ILE A 10 -17.80 2.30 -2.35
C ILE A 10 -16.77 3.39 -2.05
N VAL A 11 -15.79 3.07 -1.22
CA VAL A 11 -14.54 3.82 -1.06
C VAL A 11 -13.40 2.92 -1.54
N TYR A 12 -12.54 3.44 -2.42
CA TYR A 12 -11.48 2.68 -3.07
C TYR A 12 -10.15 3.42 -2.99
N THR A 13 -9.09 2.69 -2.67
CA THR A 13 -7.70 3.18 -2.74
C THR A 13 -6.83 2.15 -3.44
N ALA A 14 -5.82 2.58 -4.19
CA ALA A 14 -4.89 1.62 -4.77
C ALA A 14 -3.51 2.18 -5.09
N LEU A 15 -2.55 1.25 -5.21
CA LEU A 15 -1.21 1.44 -5.75
C LEU A 15 -0.37 2.49 -5.00
N GLY A 16 0.07 2.15 -3.79
CA GLY A 16 1.12 2.90 -3.07
C GLY A 16 0.60 4.00 -2.16
N VAL A 17 -0.63 3.94 -1.67
CA VAL A 17 -1.24 5.03 -0.87
C VAL A 17 -0.78 4.99 0.58
N LEU A 18 -0.72 3.81 1.19
CA LEU A 18 -0.52 3.70 2.65
C LEU A 18 0.86 4.18 3.10
N GLY A 19 1.88 4.03 2.26
CA GLY A 19 3.26 4.44 2.57
C GLY A 19 3.42 5.93 2.88
N TRP A 20 2.46 6.77 2.48
CA TRP A 20 2.47 8.22 2.70
C TRP A 20 1.76 8.66 3.98
N LEU A 21 1.06 7.74 4.66
CA LEU A 21 0.16 8.07 5.76
C LEU A 21 0.85 7.79 7.10
N PRO A 22 1.02 8.79 7.98
CA PRO A 22 1.60 8.56 9.30
C PRO A 22 0.64 7.90 10.29
N ASP A 23 -0.68 7.94 10.03
CA ASP A 23 -1.71 7.49 10.96
C ASP A 23 -2.82 6.69 10.24
N LEU A 24 -2.70 5.37 10.29
CA LEU A 24 -3.73 4.49 9.72
C LEU A 24 -5.02 4.47 10.54
N LYS A 25 -5.00 4.80 11.83
CA LYS A 25 -6.24 4.89 12.62
C LYS A 25 -7.10 6.06 12.12
N HIS A 26 -6.50 7.21 11.87
CA HIS A 26 -7.22 8.34 11.27
C HIS A 26 -7.72 8.01 9.86
N TRP A 27 -6.91 7.33 9.06
CA TRP A 27 -7.30 6.84 7.74
C TRP A 27 -8.52 5.91 7.78
N GLY A 28 -8.53 4.91 8.66
CA GLY A 28 -9.66 4.01 8.87
C GLY A 28 -10.94 4.77 9.24
N LYS A 29 -10.82 5.77 10.13
CA LYS A 29 -11.93 6.63 10.53
C LYS A 29 -12.51 7.42 9.35
N VAL A 30 -11.65 7.97 8.49
CA VAL A 30 -12.08 8.70 7.30
C VAL A 30 -12.84 7.78 6.33
N ILE A 31 -12.35 6.56 6.10
CA ILE A 31 -13.04 5.56 5.27
C ILE A 31 -14.42 5.26 5.86
N ALA A 32 -14.49 4.92 7.15
CA ALA A 32 -15.73 4.58 7.83
C ALA A 32 -16.73 5.73 7.82
N HIS A 33 -16.26 6.98 7.99
CA HIS A 33 -17.10 8.18 7.96
C HIS A 33 -17.82 8.35 6.62
N TYR A 34 -17.12 8.08 5.52
CA TYR A 34 -17.63 8.32 4.17
C TYR A 34 -18.48 7.19 3.59
N LEU A 35 -18.28 5.96 4.06
CA LEU A 35 -19.10 4.82 3.67
C LEU A 35 -20.49 4.89 4.28
N LYS A 36 -21.52 4.59 3.49
CA LYS A 36 -22.85 4.27 4.03
C LYS A 36 -22.82 2.95 4.82
N PRO A 37 -23.76 2.69 5.74
CA PRO A 37 -24.00 1.34 6.25
C PRO A 37 -24.24 0.34 5.10
N GLY A 38 -23.57 -0.81 5.14
CA GLY A 38 -23.52 -1.78 4.05
C GLY A 38 -22.56 -1.44 2.90
N GLY A 39 -21.89 -0.28 2.95
CA GLY A 39 -20.93 0.17 1.94
C GLY A 39 -19.62 -0.64 1.98
N THR A 40 -18.93 -0.69 0.83
CA THR A 40 -17.70 -1.45 0.64
C THR A 40 -16.47 -0.54 0.64
N PHE A 41 -15.48 -0.87 1.47
CA PHE A 41 -14.10 -0.46 1.28
C PHE A 41 -13.36 -1.52 0.47
N TYR A 42 -12.59 -1.11 -0.54
CA TYR A 42 -11.66 -1.98 -1.24
C TYR A 42 -10.30 -1.31 -1.43
N ILE A 43 -9.24 -2.06 -1.19
CA ILE A 43 -7.87 -1.62 -1.42
C ILE A 43 -7.08 -2.65 -2.23
N LEU A 44 -6.28 -2.18 -3.19
CA LEU A 44 -5.22 -2.94 -3.86
C LEU A 44 -3.89 -2.22 -3.67
N GLU A 45 -2.96 -2.79 -2.91
CA GLU A 45 -1.83 -2.04 -2.35
C GLU A 45 -0.54 -2.86 -2.34
N GLY A 46 0.59 -2.17 -2.34
CA GLY A 46 1.92 -2.76 -2.15
C GLY A 46 1.96 -3.54 -0.83
N HIS A 47 2.48 -4.76 -0.87
CA HIS A 47 2.52 -5.59 0.31
C HIS A 47 3.51 -5.02 1.33
N PRO A 48 3.14 -4.89 2.63
CA PRO A 48 4.06 -4.41 3.67
C PRO A 48 5.43 -5.08 3.68
N PHE A 49 5.47 -6.39 3.38
CA PHE A 49 6.73 -7.14 3.27
C PHE A 49 7.60 -6.65 2.12
N MET A 50 7.02 -6.32 0.95
CA MET A 50 7.77 -5.77 -0.18
C MET A 50 8.47 -4.47 0.20
N MET A 51 7.80 -3.61 0.99
CA MET A 51 8.34 -2.32 1.47
C MET A 51 9.52 -2.47 2.44
N THR A 52 9.84 -3.70 2.88
CA THR A 52 11.04 -3.96 3.68
C THR A 52 12.28 -4.21 2.84
N LEU A 53 12.09 -4.49 1.55
CA LEU A 53 13.15 -4.97 0.65
C LEU A 53 13.90 -3.80 0.01
N ASP A 54 15.20 -4.01 -0.20
CA ASP A 54 16.05 -3.07 -0.92
C ASP A 54 15.74 -3.12 -2.43
N GLU A 55 15.11 -2.06 -2.94
CA GLU A 55 14.76 -1.93 -4.36
C GLU A 55 15.98 -1.72 -5.28
N ASN A 56 17.13 -1.32 -4.73
CA ASN A 56 18.34 -1.01 -5.50
C ASN A 56 19.13 -2.25 -5.92
N THR A 57 18.69 -3.43 -5.50
CA THR A 57 19.37 -4.70 -5.77
C THR A 57 18.41 -5.76 -6.28
N SER A 58 18.94 -6.69 -7.06
CA SER A 58 18.21 -7.88 -7.50
C SER A 58 18.08 -8.94 -6.39
N ASP A 59 18.84 -8.81 -5.30
CA ASP A 59 18.77 -9.70 -4.15
C ASP A 59 17.58 -9.33 -3.26
N LEU A 60 16.82 -10.31 -2.76
CA LEU A 60 15.70 -10.07 -1.83
C LEU A 60 16.23 -9.82 -0.41
N LYS A 61 16.82 -8.64 -0.17
CA LYS A 61 17.39 -8.24 1.12
C LYS A 61 16.42 -7.37 1.90
N VAL A 62 16.12 -7.76 3.14
CA VAL A 62 15.35 -6.95 4.09
C VAL A 62 16.28 -5.89 4.68
N VAL A 63 15.99 -4.61 4.39
CA VAL A 63 16.79 -3.46 4.85
C VAL A 63 15.97 -2.41 5.59
N PHE A 64 14.65 -2.39 5.41
CA PHE A 64 13.74 -1.48 6.12
C PHE A 64 12.92 -2.24 7.18
N PRO A 65 12.55 -1.58 8.29
CA PRO A 65 11.81 -2.22 9.36
C PRO A 65 10.38 -2.55 8.93
N TYR A 66 9.92 -3.76 9.25
CA TYR A 66 8.51 -4.15 9.07
C TYR A 66 7.60 -3.60 10.18
N PHE A 67 8.11 -3.57 11.41
CA PHE A 67 7.41 -3.06 12.59
C PHE A 67 8.03 -1.72 13.02
N SER A 68 7.54 -0.63 12.45
CA SER A 68 8.00 0.73 12.78
C SER A 68 6.82 1.69 12.76
N SER A 69 6.84 2.67 13.65
CA SER A 69 5.97 3.85 13.60
C SER A 69 6.73 5.12 13.21
N GLU A 70 8.05 5.03 13.04
CA GLU A 70 8.90 6.16 12.67
C GLU A 70 8.89 6.40 11.16
N ALA A 71 8.97 7.68 10.79
CA ALA A 71 9.07 8.08 9.39
C ALA A 71 10.45 7.69 8.83
N LEU A 72 10.45 6.99 7.71
CA LEU A 72 11.63 6.77 6.88
C LEU A 72 11.86 8.04 6.05
N ARG A 73 13.08 8.58 6.11
CA ARG A 73 13.48 9.76 5.34
C ARG A 73 14.26 9.33 4.10
N PHE A 74 13.81 9.76 2.95
CA PHE A 74 14.47 9.55 1.67
C PHE A 74 14.85 10.89 1.04
N ASP A 75 15.90 10.90 0.22
CA ASP A 75 16.29 12.06 -0.57
C ASP A 75 16.25 11.66 -2.05
N ASN A 76 15.17 12.04 -2.73
CA ASN A 76 14.86 11.67 -4.11
C ASN A 76 15.00 12.89 -5.04
N GLU A 77 15.72 12.73 -6.16
CA GLU A 77 15.89 13.83 -7.12
C GLU A 77 14.64 14.11 -7.96
N HIS A 78 13.77 13.10 -8.07
CA HIS A 78 12.57 13.08 -8.90
C HIS A 78 11.36 12.63 -8.08
N SER A 79 10.17 12.97 -8.55
CA SER A 79 8.93 12.41 -8.00
C SER A 79 8.64 11.05 -8.62
N TYR A 80 7.87 10.20 -7.94
CA TYR A 80 7.29 9.02 -8.59
C TYR A 80 6.32 9.38 -9.73
N ALA A 81 5.79 10.61 -9.75
CA ALA A 81 4.79 11.06 -10.71
C ALA A 81 5.39 11.62 -12.01
N ASP A 82 6.61 12.15 -11.97
CA ASP A 82 7.29 12.71 -13.14
C ASP A 82 8.82 12.71 -12.98
N SER A 83 9.52 12.90 -14.10
CA SER A 83 10.99 13.01 -14.12
C SER A 83 11.48 14.44 -13.89
N THR A 84 10.66 15.34 -13.35
CA THR A 84 11.08 16.71 -13.08
C THR A 84 12.06 16.71 -11.92
N VAL A 85 13.12 17.52 -11.99
CA VAL A 85 14.05 17.67 -10.87
C VAL A 85 13.36 18.46 -9.76
N LEU A 86 13.26 17.87 -8.58
CA LEU A 86 12.60 18.48 -7.44
C LEU A 86 13.46 19.58 -6.80
N ALA A 87 12.84 20.70 -6.47
CA ALA A 87 13.46 21.74 -5.65
C ALA A 87 13.64 21.28 -4.18
N ASN A 88 12.70 20.49 -3.67
CA ASN A 88 12.76 19.84 -2.35
C ASN A 88 12.84 18.34 -2.54
N LYS A 89 13.98 17.75 -2.20
CA LYS A 89 14.27 16.32 -2.44
C LYS A 89 13.86 15.39 -1.30
N THR A 90 13.58 15.96 -0.12
CA THR A 90 13.30 15.15 1.07
C THR A 90 11.87 14.64 1.04
N GLU A 91 11.75 13.33 1.18
CA GLU A 91 10.52 12.57 1.23
C GLU A 91 10.43 11.82 2.56
N TYR A 92 9.21 11.64 3.06
CA TYR A 92 8.92 10.84 4.24
C TYR A 92 7.92 9.75 3.90
N GLY A 93 8.23 8.52 4.27
CA GLY A 93 7.37 7.36 4.16
C GLY A 93 7.22 6.62 5.48
N TRP A 94 6.18 5.81 5.60
CA TRP A 94 5.88 4.99 6.77
C TRP A 94 5.60 3.56 6.34
N ASN A 95 6.26 2.61 7.01
CA ASN A 95 5.93 1.20 6.86
C ASN A 95 4.80 0.84 7.83
N HIS A 96 3.78 0.17 7.31
CA HIS A 96 2.65 -0.31 8.08
C HIS A 96 2.58 -1.83 7.99
N SER A 97 2.42 -2.51 9.12
CA SER A 97 2.20 -3.95 9.10
C SER A 97 0.78 -4.27 8.61
N LEU A 98 0.55 -5.50 8.13
CA LEU A 98 -0.82 -5.97 7.89
C LEU A 98 -1.69 -5.85 9.15
N SER A 99 -1.13 -6.02 10.35
CA SER A 99 -1.86 -5.86 11.60
C SER A 99 -2.37 -4.42 11.79
N ASP A 100 -1.56 -3.41 11.45
CA ASP A 100 -1.95 -2.00 11.55
C ASP A 100 -3.12 -1.69 10.61
N ILE A 101 -3.03 -2.18 9.37
CA ILE A 101 -4.06 -2.01 8.34
C ILE A 101 -5.38 -2.66 8.78
N PHE A 102 -5.33 -3.92 9.23
CA PHE A 102 -6.51 -4.64 9.69
C PHE A 102 -7.12 -3.97 10.92
N THR A 103 -6.30 -3.63 11.91
CA THR A 103 -6.76 -3.03 13.16
C THR A 103 -7.41 -1.67 12.91
N ALA A 104 -6.84 -0.85 12.03
CA ALA A 104 -7.39 0.45 11.66
C ALA A 104 -8.80 0.37 11.07
N LEU A 105 -9.09 -0.67 10.28
CA LEU A 105 -10.42 -0.87 9.70
C LEU A 105 -11.39 -1.51 10.71
N LEU A 106 -10.93 -2.54 11.42
CA LEU A 106 -11.72 -3.26 12.42
C LEU A 106 -12.16 -2.34 13.58
N SER A 107 -11.29 -1.44 14.03
CA SER A 107 -11.60 -0.51 15.13
C SER A 107 -12.71 0.49 14.78
N GLU A 108 -12.96 0.72 13.49
CA GLU A 108 -13.98 1.64 13.00
C GLU A 108 -15.27 0.91 12.56
N GLY A 109 -15.40 -0.37 12.95
CA GLY A 109 -16.61 -1.16 12.75
C GLY A 109 -16.74 -1.81 11.36
N LEU A 110 -15.69 -1.75 10.54
CA LEU A 110 -15.67 -2.51 9.29
C LEU A 110 -15.42 -3.99 9.56
N SER A 111 -16.06 -4.85 8.77
CA SER A 111 -15.85 -6.29 8.76
C SER A 111 -14.99 -6.66 7.57
N ILE A 112 -13.90 -7.38 7.78
CA ILE A 112 -13.05 -7.87 6.68
C ILE A 112 -13.79 -9.01 5.98
N ASP A 113 -13.99 -8.89 4.67
CA ASP A 113 -14.63 -9.91 3.85
C ASP A 113 -13.59 -10.87 3.28
N PHE A 114 -12.45 -10.34 2.81
CA PHE A 114 -11.30 -11.14 2.37
C PHE A 114 -10.00 -10.33 2.37
N LEU A 115 -8.89 -11.08 2.34
CA LEU A 115 -7.55 -10.64 1.98
C LEU A 115 -7.00 -11.59 0.92
N HIS A 116 -6.39 -11.04 -0.13
CA HIS A 116 -5.60 -11.80 -1.10
C HIS A 116 -4.21 -11.20 -1.19
N GLU A 117 -3.20 -12.03 -1.39
CA GLU A 117 -1.82 -11.63 -1.61
C GLU A 117 -1.36 -12.10 -3.00
N PHE A 118 -0.51 -11.31 -3.64
CA PHE A 118 -0.17 -11.49 -5.04
C PHE A 118 1.34 -11.44 -5.28
N PRO A 119 1.86 -12.33 -6.16
CA PRO A 119 3.28 -12.37 -6.55
C PRO A 119 3.59 -11.44 -7.73
N PHE A 120 2.80 -10.37 -7.92
CA PHE A 120 2.94 -9.38 -8.98
C PHE A 120 2.76 -7.97 -8.42
N CYS A 121 3.31 -6.97 -9.09
CA CYS A 121 3.28 -5.56 -8.67
C CYS A 121 2.65 -4.66 -9.74
N GLY A 122 1.99 -3.58 -9.31
CA GLY A 122 1.41 -2.57 -10.21
C GLY A 122 2.44 -1.69 -10.90
N TRP A 123 3.71 -1.76 -10.49
CA TRP A 123 4.84 -1.05 -11.07
C TRP A 123 6.11 -1.92 -11.00
N GLN A 124 7.16 -1.52 -11.71
CA GLN A 124 8.46 -2.19 -11.63
C GLN A 124 9.22 -1.73 -10.39
N TYR A 125 8.93 -2.36 -9.24
CA TYR A 125 9.61 -2.04 -7.97
C TYR A 125 11.09 -2.42 -8.00
N PHE A 126 11.44 -3.57 -8.59
CA PHE A 126 12.83 -4.00 -8.76
C PHE A 126 13.26 -3.89 -10.24
N SER A 127 14.55 -3.62 -10.45
CA SER A 127 15.16 -3.62 -11.80
C SER A 127 15.10 -4.99 -12.52
N ASP A 128 14.98 -6.09 -11.77
CA ASP A 128 14.86 -7.46 -12.27
C ASP A 128 13.39 -7.89 -12.53
N MET A 129 12.51 -6.93 -12.80
CA MET A 129 11.11 -7.21 -13.16
C MET A 129 10.85 -7.02 -14.66
N GLU A 130 9.80 -7.67 -15.13
CA GLU A 130 9.22 -7.49 -16.47
C GLU A 130 7.71 -7.29 -16.35
N THR A 131 7.15 -6.42 -17.20
CA THR A 131 5.72 -6.16 -17.26
C THR A 131 5.09 -7.05 -18.32
N GLY A 132 4.12 -7.87 -17.93
CA GLY A 132 3.38 -8.73 -18.84
C GLY A 132 2.35 -7.98 -19.68
N GLU A 133 1.76 -8.66 -20.66
CA GLU A 133 0.67 -8.10 -21.49
C GLU A 133 -0.57 -7.70 -20.66
N ASP A 134 -0.72 -8.27 -19.47
CA ASP A 134 -1.77 -7.94 -18.51
C ASP A 134 -1.47 -6.68 -17.67
N GLY A 135 -0.35 -6.00 -17.93
CA GLY A 135 0.06 -4.78 -17.25
C GLY A 135 0.70 -4.99 -15.88
N TRP A 136 0.81 -6.23 -15.40
CA TRP A 136 1.42 -6.52 -14.10
C TRP A 136 2.91 -6.82 -14.22
N SER A 137 3.68 -6.25 -13.29
CA SER A 137 5.13 -6.49 -13.21
C SER A 137 5.43 -7.70 -12.33
N ARG A 138 6.34 -8.57 -12.77
CA ARG A 138 6.77 -9.80 -12.07
C ARG A 138 8.28 -9.95 -12.17
N PHE A 139 8.91 -10.66 -11.24
CA PHE A 139 10.32 -11.03 -11.39
C PHE A 139 10.54 -11.86 -12.65
N LYS A 140 11.66 -11.65 -13.36
CA LYS A 140 12.03 -12.48 -14.51
C LYS A 140 12.32 -13.93 -14.09
N ASP A 141 12.99 -14.13 -12.94
CA ASP A 141 13.18 -15.46 -12.34
C ASP A 141 11.88 -15.96 -11.69
N GLU A 142 11.29 -17.01 -12.25
CA GLU A 142 10.08 -17.65 -11.73
C GLU A 142 10.19 -18.15 -10.29
N ARG A 143 11.41 -18.48 -9.84
CA ARG A 143 11.63 -18.89 -8.43
C ARG A 143 11.38 -17.71 -7.50
N LYS A 144 11.82 -16.50 -7.85
CA LYS A 144 11.60 -15.29 -7.04
C LYS A 144 10.13 -14.91 -6.94
N ARG A 145 9.32 -15.20 -7.97
CA ARG A 145 7.86 -15.00 -7.94
C ARG A 145 7.18 -15.75 -6.79
N LYS A 146 7.79 -16.80 -6.23
CA LYS A 146 7.23 -17.60 -5.14
C LYS A 146 7.78 -17.24 -3.76
N LEU A 147 8.77 -16.35 -3.68
CA LEU A 147 9.47 -16.05 -2.43
C LEU A 147 8.85 -14.92 -1.63
N VAL A 148 8.23 -13.95 -2.31
CA VAL A 148 7.76 -12.72 -1.67
C VAL A 148 6.40 -12.29 -2.20
N PRO A 149 5.46 -11.87 -1.31
CA PRO A 149 4.27 -11.15 -1.74
C PRO A 149 4.67 -9.73 -2.16
N LEU A 150 4.11 -9.27 -3.27
CA LEU A 150 4.39 -7.95 -3.83
C LEU A 150 3.21 -7.00 -3.66
N MET A 151 1.99 -7.51 -3.81
CA MET A 151 0.77 -6.74 -3.61
C MET A 151 -0.21 -7.52 -2.74
N PHE A 152 -1.19 -6.83 -2.16
CA PHE A 152 -2.38 -7.44 -1.58
C PHE A 152 -3.63 -6.70 -2.02
N SER A 153 -4.77 -7.38 -1.94
CA SER A 153 -6.07 -6.72 -1.95
C SER A 153 -6.88 -7.09 -0.72
N LEU A 154 -7.60 -6.12 -0.18
CA LEU A 154 -8.51 -6.31 0.94
C LEU A 154 -9.86 -5.70 0.60
N LYS A 155 -10.92 -6.44 0.93
CA LYS A 155 -12.29 -5.93 0.93
C LYS A 155 -12.84 -5.94 2.34
N ALA A 156 -13.50 -4.86 2.72
CA ALA A 156 -14.23 -4.77 3.97
C ALA A 156 -15.58 -4.09 3.77
N THR A 157 -16.56 -4.47 4.60
CA THR A 157 -17.91 -3.91 4.57
C THR A 157 -18.18 -3.16 5.87
N LYS A 158 -18.71 -1.93 5.78
CA LYS A 158 -19.20 -1.17 6.94
C LYS A 158 -20.53 -1.78 7.41
N LYS A 159 -20.57 -2.25 8.66
CA LYS A 159 -21.80 -2.80 9.25
C LYS A 159 -22.77 -1.70 9.68
#